data_AF-A0AA91F583-F1
#
_entry.id   AF-A0AA91F583-F1
#
_cell.length_a   1.000
_cell.length_b   1.000
_cell.length_c   1.000
_cell.angle_alpha   90.00
_cell.angle_beta   90.00
_cell.angle_gamma   90.00
#
_symmetry.space_group_name_H-M   'P 1'
#
loop_
_entity.id
_entity.type
_entity.pdbx_description
1 polymer ?
#
loop_
_entity_poly.entity_id
_entity_poly.type
_entity_poly.pdbx_seq_one_letter_code
_entity_poly.pdbx_strand_id
1 'polypeptide(L)'
;MGKMALSAAVLCGLPMGLVLSTSAHASGDLIGDYVTDHGGDVCALINEQPNLAGVRHAVDHILATSGLPEDQTGRLLAGSVIADCPEDGLLVEEFVLYVKRRQQQQ
;
A
#
# COMPACT_ATOMS: atom_id res chain seq x y z
N MET A 1 -23.72 -42.52 -54.48
CA MET A 1 -24.40 -42.90 -53.21
C MET A 1 -23.54 -43.95 -52.51
N GLY A 2 -23.13 -43.66 -51.27
CA GLY A 2 -22.29 -44.52 -50.43
C GLY A 2 -21.13 -43.70 -49.84
N LYS A 3 -20.76 -43.80 -48.58
CA LYS A 3 -21.21 -44.62 -47.44
C LYS A 3 -20.64 -43.94 -46.19
N MET A 4 -21.48 -43.75 -45.16
CA MET A 4 -21.16 -43.76 -43.72
C MET A 4 -19.97 -42.90 -43.24
N ALA A 5 -20.28 -41.69 -42.77
CA ALA A 5 -19.46 -40.98 -41.79
C ALA A 5 -19.76 -41.54 -40.40
N LEU A 6 -18.74 -41.97 -39.66
CA LEU A 6 -18.86 -42.26 -38.22
C LEU A 6 -17.50 -42.23 -37.51
N SER A 7 -17.51 -41.50 -36.39
CA SER A 7 -16.67 -41.65 -35.19
C SER A 7 -15.26 -41.04 -35.18
N ALA A 8 -15.10 -39.97 -34.39
CA ALA A 8 -14.43 -40.05 -33.09
C ALA A 8 -14.64 -38.74 -32.30
N ALA A 9 -15.42 -38.81 -31.22
CA ALA A 9 -15.43 -37.79 -30.19
C ALA A 9 -14.14 -37.91 -29.37
N VAL A 10 -13.28 -36.89 -29.43
CA VAL A 10 -12.22 -36.70 -28.41
C VAL A 10 -12.75 -35.66 -27.44
N LEU A 11 -13.35 -36.16 -26.36
CA LEU A 11 -13.54 -35.43 -25.13
C LEU A 11 -12.20 -35.34 -24.38
N CYS A 12 -12.09 -34.29 -23.57
CA CYS A 12 -11.14 -34.08 -22.46
C CYS A 12 -9.86 -33.30 -22.80
N GLY A 13 -9.94 -31.99 -22.55
CA GLY A 13 -8.78 -31.11 -22.43
C GLY A 13 -9.13 -29.68 -22.00
N LEU A 14 -10.02 -29.52 -21.01
CA LEU A 14 -10.22 -28.22 -20.34
C LEU A 14 -9.18 -28.06 -19.20
N PRO A 15 -8.83 -26.82 -18.85
CA PRO A 15 -7.47 -26.40 -18.55
C PRO A 15 -7.07 -26.72 -17.10
N MET A 16 -5.94 -27.38 -16.90
CA MET A 16 -5.32 -27.42 -15.59
C MET A 16 -4.44 -26.19 -15.38
N GLY A 17 -4.78 -25.39 -14.38
CA GLY A 17 -3.78 -24.68 -13.60
C GLY A 17 -3.84 -23.16 -13.57
N LEU A 18 -5.02 -22.52 -13.61
CA LEU A 18 -5.12 -21.15 -13.12
C LEU A 18 -5.23 -21.20 -11.58
N VAL A 19 -4.10 -21.35 -10.90
CA VAL A 19 -4.03 -21.17 -9.44
C VAL A 19 -3.82 -19.68 -9.17
N LEU A 20 -4.91 -18.90 -9.27
CA LEU A 20 -4.97 -17.57 -8.66
C LEU A 20 -5.52 -17.75 -7.25
N SER A 21 -4.65 -18.04 -6.30
CA SER A 21 -5.07 -18.18 -4.90
C SER A 21 -3.97 -17.76 -3.94
N THR A 22 -3.74 -16.45 -3.89
CA THR A 22 -3.63 -15.79 -2.59
C THR A 22 -4.63 -14.65 -2.62
N SER A 23 -5.71 -14.82 -1.86
CA SER A 23 -6.59 -13.71 -1.49
C SER A 23 -5.75 -12.73 -0.67
N ALA A 24 -5.10 -11.77 -1.30
CA ALA A 24 -4.84 -10.51 -0.64
C ALA A 24 -6.22 -10.00 -0.23
N HIS A 25 -6.53 -10.08 1.06
CA HIS A 25 -7.73 -9.47 1.60
C HIS A 25 -7.52 -7.97 1.49
N ALA A 26 -7.65 -7.43 0.28
CA ALA A 26 -7.85 -6.01 0.13
C ALA A 26 -9.22 -5.75 0.79
N SER A 27 -9.21 -5.14 1.96
CA SER A 27 -10.42 -4.76 2.71
C SER A 27 -11.32 -3.84 1.85
N GLY A 28 -10.79 -3.33 0.74
CA GLY A 28 -11.34 -2.24 -0.06
C GLY A 28 -10.92 -0.89 0.52
N ASP A 29 -10.41 -0.88 1.75
CA ASP A 29 -9.76 0.24 2.39
C ASP A 29 -8.25 0.20 2.14
N LEU A 30 -7.84 0.81 1.02
CA LEU A 30 -6.44 0.88 0.61
C LEU A 30 -5.54 1.56 1.66
N ILE A 31 -6.09 2.41 2.53
CA ILE A 31 -5.31 3.03 3.61
C ILE A 31 -5.06 2.02 4.72
N GLY A 32 -6.10 1.34 5.19
CA GLY A 32 -6.00 0.30 6.22
C GLY A 32 -5.11 -0.87 5.78
N ASP A 33 -5.23 -1.28 4.52
CA ASP A 33 -4.39 -2.33 3.93
C ASP A 33 -2.91 -1.89 3.93
N TYR A 34 -2.62 -0.66 3.47
CA TYR A 34 -1.25 -0.13 3.50
C TYR A 34 -0.70 -0.02 4.93
N VAL A 35 -1.48 0.50 5.87
CA VAL A 35 -1.05 0.63 7.28
C VAL A 35 -0.74 -0.73 7.88
N THR A 36 -1.54 -1.75 7.57
CA THR A 36 -1.31 -3.13 8.03
C THR A 36 0.01 -3.69 7.49
N ASP A 37 0.32 -3.42 6.22
CA ASP A 37 1.49 -3.98 5.56
C ASP A 37 2.79 -3.19 5.80
N HIS A 38 2.69 -1.87 6.00
CA HIS A 38 3.84 -0.94 6.01
C HIS A 38 3.94 -0.01 7.22
N GLY A 39 2.96 -0.01 8.14
CA GLY A 39 2.94 0.92 9.28
C GLY A 39 4.17 0.77 10.18
N GLY A 40 4.62 -0.47 10.40
CA GLY A 40 5.86 -0.77 11.12
C GLY A 40 7.12 -0.20 10.46
N ASP A 41 7.23 -0.25 9.12
CA ASP A 41 8.36 0.32 8.38
C ASP A 41 8.36 1.85 8.47
N VAL A 42 7.18 2.47 8.36
CA VAL A 42 6.99 3.92 8.52
C VAL A 42 7.46 4.36 9.91
N CYS A 43 7.04 3.64 10.96
CA CYS A 43 7.45 3.94 12.34
C CYS A 43 8.93 3.65 12.59
N ALA A 44 9.53 2.64 11.95
CA ALA A 44 10.96 2.39 12.05
C ALA A 44 11.78 3.57 11.50
N LEU A 45 11.39 4.13 10.35
CA LEU A 45 12.05 5.30 9.76
C LEU A 45 11.99 6.55 10.64
N ILE A 46 10.87 6.76 11.34
CA ILE A 46 10.72 7.86 12.30
C ILE A 46 11.62 7.61 13.53
N ASN A 47 11.63 6.39 14.06
CA ASN A 47 12.40 6.04 15.25
C ASN A 47 13.92 6.04 15.02
N GLU A 48 14.38 5.70 13.82
CA GLU A 48 15.80 5.79 13.44
C GLU A 48 16.29 7.25 13.48
N GLN A 49 15.42 8.21 13.19
CA GLN A 49 15.72 9.64 13.17
C GLN A 49 14.53 10.46 13.72
N PRO A 50 14.38 10.60 15.06
CA PRO A 50 13.20 11.21 15.69
C PRO A 50 13.21 12.75 15.57
N ASN A 51 13.15 13.22 14.33
CA ASN A 51 13.13 14.62 13.92
C ASN A 51 12.42 14.75 12.55
N LEU A 52 12.31 15.97 12.03
CA LEU A 52 11.60 16.25 10.77
C LEU A 52 12.19 15.51 9.55
N ALA A 53 13.47 15.13 9.56
CA ALA A 53 14.09 14.36 8.49
C ALA A 53 13.63 12.90 8.50
N GLY A 54 13.45 12.29 9.68
CA GLY A 54 12.89 10.93 9.78
C GLY A 54 11.44 10.88 9.29
N VAL A 55 10.62 11.87 9.68
CA VAL A 55 9.25 12.01 9.13
C VAL A 55 9.27 12.21 7.62
N ARG A 56 10.23 12.99 7.10
CA ARG A 56 10.40 13.14 5.65
C ARG A 56 10.76 11.84 4.95
N HIS A 57 11.68 11.05 5.52
CA HIS A 57 12.02 9.73 4.96
C HIS A 57 10.84 8.77 5.00
N ALA A 58 10.03 8.81 6.06
CA ALA A 58 8.79 8.05 6.14
C ALA A 58 7.79 8.46 5.04
N VAL A 59 7.65 9.76 4.77
CA VAL A 59 6.87 10.28 3.64
C VAL A 59 7.40 9.81 2.29
N ASP A 60 8.72 9.89 2.07
CA ASP A 60 9.35 9.46 0.82
C ASP A 60 9.20 7.93 0.62
N HIS A 61 9.25 7.14 1.70
CA HIS A 61 8.95 5.71 1.68
C HIS A 61 7.50 5.45 1.26
N ILE A 62 6.52 6.13 1.87
CA ILE A 62 5.09 6.00 1.51
C ILE A 62 4.85 6.32 0.03
N LEU A 63 5.47 7.38 -0.49
CA LEU A 63 5.38 7.74 -1.90
C LEU A 63 5.96 6.65 -2.82
N ALA A 64 7.01 5.95 -2.38
CA ALA A 64 7.65 4.89 -3.15
C ALA A 64 6.91 3.55 -3.09
N THR A 65 6.18 3.26 -2.01
CA THR A 65 5.59 1.92 -1.78
C THR A 65 4.08 1.86 -1.91
N SER A 66 3.35 2.95 -1.63
CA SER A 66 1.89 2.89 -1.55
C SER A 66 1.20 2.65 -2.89
N GLY A 67 1.79 3.12 -3.99
CA GLY A 67 1.12 3.16 -5.30
C GLY A 67 -0.14 4.04 -5.32
N LEU A 68 -0.36 4.85 -4.27
CA LEU A 68 -1.52 5.73 -4.11
C LEU A 68 -1.18 7.15 -4.55
N PRO A 69 -2.20 7.96 -4.92
CA PRO A 69 -2.03 9.38 -5.18
C PRO A 69 -1.32 10.13 -4.04
N GLU A 70 -0.45 11.08 -4.37
CA GLU A 70 0.39 11.78 -3.39
C GLU A 70 -0.42 12.54 -2.33
N ASP A 71 -1.63 13.00 -2.67
CA ASP A 71 -2.54 13.68 -1.74
C ASP A 71 -3.06 12.76 -0.62
N GLN A 72 -2.91 11.45 -0.76
CA GLN A 72 -3.23 10.45 0.27
C GLN A 72 -2.08 10.21 1.26
N THR A 73 -0.86 10.66 0.96
CA THR A 73 0.35 10.41 1.77
C THR A 73 0.18 10.84 3.22
N GLY A 74 -0.49 11.98 3.46
CA GLY A 74 -0.75 12.45 4.83
C GLY A 74 -1.66 11.51 5.62
N ARG A 75 -2.64 10.87 4.97
CA ARG A 75 -3.54 9.89 5.60
C ARG A 75 -2.82 8.58 5.91
N LEU A 76 -1.95 8.14 5.01
CA LEU A 76 -1.13 6.94 5.19
C LEU A 76 -0.14 7.12 6.34
N LEU A 77 0.56 8.27 6.39
CA LEU A 77 1.46 8.63 7.48
C LEU A 77 0.72 8.67 8.81
N ALA A 78 -0.41 9.38 8.88
CA ALA A 78 -1.21 9.50 10.10
C ALA A 78 -1.75 8.13 10.55
N GLY A 79 -2.26 7.31 9.64
CA GLY A 79 -2.75 5.97 9.95
C GLY A 79 -1.67 5.06 10.51
N SER A 80 -0.49 5.09 9.90
CA SER A 80 0.67 4.30 10.35
C SER A 80 1.10 4.70 11.76
N VAL A 81 1.24 6.00 12.01
CA VAL A 81 1.67 6.53 13.31
C VAL A 81 0.64 6.24 14.40
N ILE A 82 -0.65 6.42 14.11
CA ILE A 82 -1.72 6.12 15.08
C ILE A 82 -1.75 4.63 15.45
N ALA A 83 -1.50 3.74 14.48
CA ALA A 83 -1.54 2.31 14.68
C ALA A 83 -0.30 1.77 15.42
N ASP A 84 0.90 2.20 15.00
CA ASP A 84 2.14 1.49 15.32
C ASP A 84 3.16 2.29 16.15
N CYS A 85 3.08 3.63 16.18
CA CYS A 85 3.96 4.50 16.98
C CYS A 85 3.26 5.80 17.44
N PRO A 86 2.18 5.72 18.23
CA PRO A 86 1.36 6.88 18.59
C PRO A 86 2.12 7.98 19.36
N GLU A 87 3.22 7.64 20.02
CA GLU A 87 4.14 8.57 20.68
C GLU A 87 4.76 9.60 19.73
N ASP A 88 4.91 9.27 18.45
CA ASP A 88 5.50 10.14 17.43
C ASP A 88 4.50 11.12 16.80
N GLY A 89 3.24 11.11 17.26
CA GLY A 89 2.17 11.96 16.73
C GLY A 89 2.50 13.46 16.78
N LEU A 90 3.16 13.92 17.84
CA LEU A 90 3.58 15.34 17.97
C LEU A 90 4.63 15.73 16.92
N LEU A 91 5.55 14.82 16.60
CA LEU A 91 6.58 15.06 15.60
C LEU A 91 5.98 15.15 14.19
N VAL A 92 4.97 14.33 13.90
CA VAL A 92 4.21 14.39 12.65
C VAL A 92 3.41 15.69 12.54
N GLU A 93 2.80 16.16 13.62
CA GLU A 93 2.12 17.47 13.65
C GLU A 93 3.09 18.62 13.36
N GLU A 94 4.29 18.59 13.97
CA GLU A 94 5.35 19.57 13.72
C GLU A 94 5.76 19.59 12.24
N PHE A 95 5.91 18.41 11.64
CA PHE A 95 6.22 18.26 10.22
C PHE A 95 5.13 18.88 9.33
N VAL A 96 3.85 18.64 9.61
CA VAL A 96 2.74 19.23 8.86
C VAL A 96 2.77 20.77 8.96
N LEU A 97 3.04 21.32 10.14
CA LEU A 97 3.17 22.76 10.34
C LEU A 97 4.37 23.33 9.56
N TYR A 98 5.50 22.63 9.56
CA TYR A 98 6.68 22.99 8.78
C TYR A 98 6.36 23.07 7.27
N VAL A 99 5.71 22.04 6.72
CA VAL A 99 5.32 21.99 5.29
C VAL A 99 4.35 23.13 4.95
N LYS A 100 3.31 23.35 5.76
CA LYS A 100 2.34 24.44 5.55
C LYS A 100 3.01 25.81 5.51
N ARG A 101 3.94 26.08 6.44
CA ARG A 101 4.70 27.35 6.46
C ARG A 101 5.54 27.52 5.20
N ARG A 102 6.17 26.45 4.70
CA ARG A 102 7.00 26.49 3.48
C ARG A 102 6.16 26.76 2.23
N GLN A 103 4.97 26.18 2.14
CA GLN A 103 4.04 26.42 1.04
C GLN A 103 3.53 27.87 0.99
N GLN A 104 3.34 28.51 2.15
CA GLN A 104 2.93 29.92 2.23
C GLN A 104 4.03 30.92 1.86
N GLN A 105 5.29 30.48 1.81
CA GLN A 105 6.45 31.32 1.48
C GLN A 105 6.87 31.24 0.01
N GLN A 106 6.14 30.46 -0.79
CA GLN A 106 6.35 30.27 -2.23
C GLN A 106 5.23 30.98 -3.00
#